data_AF-A0A1S9P8I5-F1
#
_entry.id   AF-A0A1S9P8I5-F1
#
_cell.length_a   1.000
_cell.length_b   1.000
_cell.length_c   1.000
_cell.angle_alpha   90.00
_cell.angle_beta   90.00
_cell.angle_gamma   90.00
#
_symmetry.space_group_name_H-M   'P 1'
#
loop_
_entity.id
_entity.type
_entity.pdbx_description
1 polymer ?
#
loop_
_entity_poly.entity_id
_entity_poly.type
_entity_poly.pdbx_seq_one_letter_code
_entity_poly.pdbx_strand_id
1 'polypeptide(L)' 'MPKIETNEGYLSVSEAGELIKLKPGTIYNLVNQNKIPYHKSGKRVLFKRSELAAWLITGEVHSSE' A
#
# COMPACT_ATOMS: atom_id res chain seq x y z
N MET A 1 5.80 19.37 13.58
CA MET A 1 6.31 18.34 12.66
C MET A 1 5.75 18.66 11.28
N PRO A 2 6.59 18.93 10.28
CA PRO A 2 6.39 18.25 9.00
C PRO A 2 7.70 18.03 8.22
N LYS A 3 7.90 16.83 7.68
CA LYS A 3 8.83 16.60 6.56
C LYS A 3 8.18 15.60 5.62
N ILE A 4 7.31 16.11 4.76
CA ILE A 4 6.92 15.43 3.54
C ILE A 4 7.97 15.88 2.52
N GLU A 5 9.12 15.21 2.52
CA GLU A 5 10.15 15.42 1.52
C GLU A 5 9.96 14.36 0.43
N THR A 6 9.59 14.88 -0.73
CA THR A 6 9.34 14.27 -2.03
C THR A 6 10.29 13.11 -2.37
N ASN A 7 9.73 11.92 -2.57
CA ASN A 7 10.35 10.90 -3.40
C ASN A 7 9.27 10.12 -4.17
N GLU A 8 8.81 10.75 -5.25
CA GLU A 8 8.27 10.20 -6.51
C GLU A 8 7.47 8.88 -6.48
N GLY A 9 6.59 8.73 -5.50
CA GLY A 9 5.47 7.79 -5.58
C GLY A 9 5.65 6.51 -4.78
N TYR A 10 6.48 6.47 -3.74
CA TYR A 10 6.45 5.40 -2.73
C TYR A 10 5.81 5.90 -1.42
N LEU A 11 4.98 5.05 -0.80
CA LEU A 11 4.16 5.30 0.37
C LEU A 11 4.54 4.29 1.45
N SER A 12 4.52 4.71 2.71
CA SER A 12 4.62 3.76 3.82
C SER A 12 3.32 2.99 4.03
N VAL A 13 3.33 1.91 4.83
CA VAL A 13 2.12 1.13 5.18
C VAL A 13 0.98 2.04 5.67
N SER A 14 1.29 3.03 6.52
CA SER A 14 0.29 3.99 7.02
C SER A 14 -0.29 4.86 5.92
N GLU A 15 0.55 5.43 5.04
CA GLU A 15 0.10 6.30 3.95
C GLU A 15 -0.68 5.52 2.87
N ALA A 16 -0.25 4.29 2.57
CA ALA A 16 -1.01 3.37 1.74
C ALA A 16 -2.41 3.12 2.35
N GLY A 17 -2.49 2.97 3.66
CA GLY A 17 -3.74 2.80 4.43
C GLY A 17 -4.66 3.99 4.32
N GLU A 18 -4.13 5.20 4.45
CA GLU A 18 -4.91 6.41 4.26
C GLU A 18 -5.43 6.54 2.82
N LEU A 19 -4.62 6.17 1.82
CA LEU A 19 -5.01 6.21 0.41
C LEU A 19 -6.13 5.25 0.05
N ILE A 20 -6.06 4.01 0.54
CA ILE A 20 -7.06 2.97 0.27
C ILE A 20 -8.15 2.87 1.35
N LYS A 21 -8.12 3.79 2.32
CA LYS A 21 -8.97 3.81 3.54
C LYS A 21 -9.00 2.47 4.29
N LEU A 22 -7.88 1.74 4.32
CA LEU A 22 -7.74 0.50 5.08
C LEU A 22 -6.88 0.71 6.33
N LYS A 23 -7.18 -0.09 7.36
CA LYS A 23 -6.36 -0.12 8.57
C LYS A 23 -4.98 -0.71 8.24
N PRO A 24 -3.90 -0.23 8.89
CA PRO A 24 -2.56 -0.77 8.67
C PRO A 24 -2.50 -2.28 8.93
N GLY A 25 -3.28 -2.80 9.89
CA GLY A 25 -3.39 -4.25 10.13
C GLY A 25 -3.93 -5.03 8.93
N THR A 26 -4.93 -4.50 8.22
CA THR A 26 -5.44 -5.12 6.99
C THR A 26 -4.38 -5.07 5.89
N ILE A 27 -3.64 -3.98 5.78
CA ILE A 27 -2.54 -3.88 4.81
C ILE A 27 -1.46 -4.91 5.09
N TYR A 28 -1.01 -5.07 6.33
CA TYR A 28 -0.05 -6.10 6.68
C TYR A 28 -0.56 -7.50 6.31
N ASN A 29 -1.85 -7.76 6.52
CA ASN A 29 -2.46 -9.03 6.13
C ASN A 29 -2.46 -9.22 4.60
N LEU A 30 -2.79 -8.16 3.84
CA LEU A 30 -2.75 -8.16 2.37
C LEU A 30 -1.32 -8.34 1.84
N VAL A 31 -0.32 -7.69 2.45
CA VAL A 31 1.10 -7.86 2.11
C VAL A 31 1.55 -9.28 2.36
N ASN A 32 1.18 -9.84 3.52
CA ASN A 32 1.50 -11.22 3.86
C ASN A 32 0.85 -12.22 2.88
N GLN A 33 -0.39 -11.95 2.47
CA GLN A 33 -1.09 -12.72 1.44
C GLN A 33 -0.63 -12.39 0.00
N ASN A 34 0.33 -11.47 -0.17
CA ASN A 34 0.78 -10.97 -1.49
C ASN A 34 -0.38 -10.47 -2.39
N LYS A 35 -1.46 -9.99 -1.78
CA LYS A 35 -2.66 -9.48 -2.48
C LYS A 35 -2.53 -8.02 -2.92
N ILE A 36 -1.59 -7.28 -2.35
CA ILE A 36 -1.36 -5.85 -2.60
C ILE A 36 0.07 -5.67 -3.14
N PRO A 37 0.29 -4.80 -4.14
CA PRO A 37 1.64 -4.56 -4.66
C PRO A 37 2.49 -3.84 -3.61
N TYR A 38 3.57 -4.50 -3.18
CA TYR A 38 4.53 -3.95 -2.23
C TYR A 38 5.95 -4.05 -2.76
N HIS A 39 6.78 -3.09 -2.38
CA HIS A 39 8.20 -3.00 -2.69
C HIS A 39 9.02 -3.12 -1.41
N LYS A 40 9.92 -4.11 -1.36
CA LYS A 40 10.87 -4.23 -0.26
C LYS A 40 12.11 -3.40 -0.57
N SER A 41 12.36 -2.37 0.23
CA SER A 41 13.64 -1.67 0.28
C SER A 41 14.37 -2.05 1.57
N GLY A 42 15.23 -3.06 1.47
CA GLY A 42 15.97 -3.61 2.62
C GLY A 42 15.02 -4.16 3.70
N LYS A 43 15.01 -3.52 4.88
CA LYS A 43 14.16 -3.89 6.02
C LYS A 43 12.78 -3.22 6.03
N ARG A 44 12.50 -2.33 5.07
CA ARG A 44 11.25 -1.56 5.02
C ARG A 44 10.40 -2.00 3.84
N VAL A 45 9.08 -2.04 4.06
CA VAL A 45 8.07 -2.25 3.03
C VAL A 45 7.53 -0.89 2.62
N LEU A 46 7.57 -0.63 1.31
CA LEU A 46 7.10 0.59 0.66
C LEU A 46 6.05 0.21 -0.38
N PHE A 47 5.12 1.11 -0.69
CA PHE A 47 4.05 0.89 -1.65
C PHE A 47 4.11 1.94 -2.71
N LYS A 48 4.17 1.54 -3.98
CA LYS A 48 4.17 2.54 -5.04
C LYS A 48 2.75 3.08 -5.21
N ARG A 49 2.53 4.38 -5.05
CA ARG A 49 1.22 5.05 -5.21
C ARG A 49 0.57 4.69 -6.53
N SER A 50 1.34 4.70 -7.63
CA SER A 50 0.80 4.39 -8.96
C SER A 50 0.34 2.95 -9.07
N GLU A 51 1.10 1.99 -8.52
CA GLU A 51 0.71 0.58 -8.53
C GLU A 51 -0.42 0.30 -7.55
N LEU A 52 -0.42 0.95 -6.40
CA LEU A 52 -1.48 0.83 -5.41
C LEU A 52 -2.81 1.40 -5.93
N ALA A 53 -2.76 2.54 -6.62
CA ALA A 53 -3.92 3.12 -7.27
C ALA A 53 -4.39 2.28 -8.46
N ALA A 54 -3.47 1.78 -9.29
CA ALA A 54 -3.81 0.82 -10.35
C ALA A 54 -4.46 -0.43 -9.75
N TRP A 55 -3.90 -0.96 -8.67
CA TRP A 55 -4.46 -2.10 -7.94
C TRP A 55 -5.85 -1.82 -7.37
N LEU A 56 -6.16 -0.61 -6.90
CA LEU A 56 -7.53 -0.27 -6.52
C LEU A 56 -8.50 -0.29 -7.70
N ILE A 57 -8.02 0.09 -8.89
CA ILE A 57 -8.84 0.15 -10.11
C ILE A 57 -9.01 -1.23 -10.73
N THR A 58 -7.96 -2.06 -10.71
CA THR A 58 -7.94 -3.42 -11.29
C THR A 58 -8.41 -4.48 -10.31
N GLY A 59 -8.16 -4.25 -9.02
CA GLY A 59 -8.50 -5.11 -7.91
C GLY A 59 -9.88 -4.74 -7.41
N GLU A 60 -10.90 -5.18 -8.16
CA GLU A 60 -12.06 -5.76 -7.52
C GLU A 60 -11.51 -6.76 -6.50
N VAL A 61 -11.43 -6.32 -5.25
CA VAL A 61 -11.11 -7.19 -4.15
C VAL A 61 -12.20 -8.24 -4.23
N HIS A 62 -11.83 -9.44 -4.71
CA HIS A 62 -12.54 -10.68 -4.49
C HIS A 62 -12.74 -10.77 -2.97
N SER A 63 -13.74 -10.05 -2.49
CA SER A 63 -14.51 -10.38 -1.31
C SER A 63 -15.36 -11.54 -1.79
N SER A 64 -14.68 -12.67 -1.97
CA SER A 64 -15.32 -13.96 -2.15
C SER A 64 -16.08 -14.23 -0.86
N GLU A 65 -17.41 -14.24 -1.01
CA GLU A 65 -18.42 -15.00 -0.29
C GLU A 65 -18.72 -14.66 1.19
#